data_AF-Q4V1D6-F1
#
_entry.id   AF-Q4V1D6-F1
#
_cell.length_a   1.000
_cell.length_b   1.000
_cell.length_c   1.000
_cell.angle_alpha   90.00
_cell.angle_beta   90.00
_cell.angle_gamma   90.00
#
_symmetry.space_group_name_H-M   'P 1'
#
loop_
_entity.id
_entity.type
_entity.pdbx_description
1 polymer ?
#
loop_
_entity_poly.entity_id
_entity_poly.type
_entity_poly.pdbx_seq_one_letter_code
_entity_poly.pdbx_strand_id
1 'polypeptide(L)'
;MRSIVTDLQEEAYSSNPDFTALLRKAYVVARKLKIVELEKWINNELNGYKNPTDIPDYRRVRGKLYYFHAYHGWYPLGIENAELENKITTL
;
A
#
# COMPACT_ATOMS: atom_id res chain seq x y z
N MET A 1 24.67 3.29 24.00
CA MET A 1 23.65 2.32 23.53
C MET A 1 22.89 2.99 22.41
N ARG A 2 22.82 2.39 21.22
CA ARG A 2 21.96 2.95 20.16
C ARG A 2 20.50 2.72 20.52
N SER A 3 19.66 3.71 20.23
CA SER A 3 18.21 3.57 20.40
C SER A 3 17.68 2.72 19.25
N ILE A 4 16.76 1.81 19.55
CA ILE A 4 16.10 0.97 18.52
C ILE A 4 15.41 1.80 17.43
N VAL A 5 15.05 3.04 17.75
CA VAL A 5 14.49 3.99 16.79
C VAL A 5 15.55 4.47 15.79
N THR A 6 16.78 4.69 16.26
CA THR A 6 17.90 5.12 15.41
C THR A 6 18.32 4.01 14.46
N ASP A 7 18.37 2.77 14.94
CA ASP A 7 18.69 1.61 14.10
C ASP A 7 17.61 1.41 13.01
N LEU A 8 16.33 1.59 13.36
CA LEU A 8 15.23 1.54 12.40
C LEU A 8 15.34 2.65 11.33
N GLN A 9 15.72 3.86 11.73
CA GLN A 9 15.93 4.97 10.80
C GLN A 9 17.10 4.70 9.85
N GLU A 10 18.24 4.23 10.35
CA GLU A 10 19.40 3.87 9.53
C GLU A 10 19.04 2.80 8.48
N GLU A 11 18.29 1.77 8.87
CA GLU A 11 17.81 0.74 7.93
C GLU A 11 16.84 1.31 6.90
N ALA A 12 15.93 2.20 7.31
CA ALA A 12 15.00 2.86 6.39
C ALA A 12 15.71 3.76 5.36
N TYR A 13 16.87 4.34 5.70
CA TYR A 13 17.68 5.14 4.78
C TYR A 13 18.65 4.31 3.93
N SER A 14 18.76 3.00 4.16
CA SER A 14 19.61 2.14 3.33
C SER A 14 19.08 2.06 1.89
N SER A 15 19.97 1.88 0.90
CA SER A 15 19.56 1.85 -0.52
C SER A 15 18.78 0.61 -0.94
N ASN A 16 18.78 -0.46 -0.14
CA ASN A 16 18.06 -1.69 -0.43
C ASN A 16 17.60 -2.39 0.86
N PRO A 17 16.64 -1.81 1.60
CA PRO A 17 16.15 -2.41 2.82
C PRO A 17 15.28 -3.62 2.50
N ASP A 18 15.42 -4.68 3.30
CA ASP A 18 14.38 -5.71 3.35
C ASP A 18 13.15 -5.11 4.03
N PHE A 19 12.17 -4.73 3.21
CA PHE A 19 10.92 -4.10 3.65
C PHE A 19 10.18 -4.93 4.70
N THR A 20 10.21 -6.26 4.57
CA THR A 20 9.52 -7.15 5.52
C THR A 20 10.22 -7.15 6.87
N ALA A 21 11.55 -7.22 6.87
CA ALA A 21 12.34 -7.12 8.10
C ALA A 21 12.18 -5.73 8.76
N LEU A 22 12.18 -4.67 7.96
CA LEU A 22 11.99 -3.29 8.43
C LEU A 22 10.63 -3.11 9.11
N LEU A 23 9.55 -3.57 8.48
CA LEU A 23 8.20 -3.52 9.07
C LEU A 23 8.09 -4.32 10.36
N ARG A 24 8.72 -5.50 10.45
CA ARG A 24 8.76 -6.29 11.70
C ARG A 24 9.49 -5.55 12.82
N LYS A 25 10.58 -4.85 12.52
CA LYS A 25 11.28 -4.00 13.50
C LYS A 25 10.42 -2.81 13.92
N ALA A 26 9.79 -2.14 12.96
CA ALA A 26 8.87 -1.04 13.22
C ALA A 26 7.69 -1.49 14.11
N TYR A 27 7.18 -2.72 13.94
CA TYR A 27 6.13 -3.28 14.79
C TYR A 27 6.56 -3.39 16.26
N VAL A 28 7.77 -3.88 16.52
CA VAL A 28 8.33 -3.95 17.87
C VAL A 28 8.50 -2.57 18.48
N VAL A 29 8.95 -1.59 17.69
CA VAL A 29 9.07 -0.19 18.11
C VAL A 29 7.70 0.42 18.43
N ALA A 30 6.69 0.21 17.58
CA ALA A 30 5.33 0.68 17.78
C ALA A 30 4.74 0.16 19.10
N ARG A 31 4.91 -1.14 19.39
CA ARG A 31 4.48 -1.75 20.66
C ARG A 31 5.23 -1.18 21.87
N LYS A 32 6.53 -0.92 21.76
CA LYS A 32 7.33 -0.31 22.83
C LYS A 32 6.90 1.13 23.15
N LEU A 33 6.58 1.90 22.12
CA LEU A 33 6.12 3.29 22.23
C LEU A 33 4.61 3.40 22.48
N LYS A 34 3.88 2.27 22.49
CA LYS A 34 2.42 2.19 22.66
C LYS A 34 1.62 2.99 21.63
N ILE A 35 2.12 3.05 20.40
CA ILE A 35 1.45 3.75 19.29
C ILE A 35 0.53 2.76 18.58
N VAL A 36 -0.71 2.66 19.06
CA VAL A 36 -1.70 1.66 18.61
C VAL A 36 -2.04 1.81 17.13
N GLU A 37 -2.12 3.05 16.62
CA GLU A 37 -2.41 3.31 15.21
C GLU A 37 -1.32 2.76 14.29
N LEU A 38 -0.05 2.96 14.67
CA LEU A 38 1.10 2.44 13.94
C LEU A 38 1.15 0.91 14.00
N GLU A 39 0.86 0.32 15.17
CA GLU A 39 0.77 -1.13 15.32
C GLU A 39 -0.29 -1.73 14.38
N LYS A 40 -1.50 -1.13 14.35
CA LYS A 40 -2.59 -1.57 13.47
C LYS A 40 -2.22 -1.43 11.99
N TRP A 41 -1.63 -0.31 11.61
CA TRP A 41 -1.20 -0.05 10.24
C TRP A 41 -0.14 -1.06 9.77
N ILE A 42 0.92 -1.28 10.56
CA ILE A 42 1.97 -2.26 10.22
C ILE A 42 1.39 -3.67 10.11
N ASN A 43 0.48 -4.03 11.02
CA ASN A 43 -0.17 -5.34 10.99
C ASN A 43 -1.01 -5.54 9.72
N ASN A 44 -1.72 -4.51 9.28
CA ASN A 44 -2.47 -4.52 8.02
C ASN A 44 -1.54 -4.60 6.80
N GLU A 45 -0.40 -3.91 6.82
CA GLU A 45 0.57 -3.95 5.72
C GLU A 45 1.24 -5.33 5.60
N LEU A 46 1.53 -5.99 6.73
CA LEU A 46 2.16 -7.32 6.76
C LEU A 46 1.19 -8.46 6.45
N ASN A 47 -0.04 -8.40 6.95
CA ASN A 47 -1.02 -9.50 6.85
C ASN A 47 -2.15 -9.25 5.85
N GLY A 48 -2.16 -8.08 5.20
CA GLY A 48 -3.24 -7.64 4.34
C GLY A 48 -4.37 -6.92 5.07
N TYR A 49 -5.12 -6.12 4.32
CA TYR A 49 -6.24 -5.33 4.80
C TYR A 49 -7.52 -6.16 4.80
N LYS A 50 -8.21 -6.23 5.95
CA LYS A 50 -9.49 -6.97 6.07
C LYS A 50 -10.68 -6.18 5.54
N ASN A 51 -10.68 -4.86 5.78
CA ASN A 51 -11.76 -3.99 5.34
C ASN A 51 -11.26 -3.03 4.24
N PRO A 52 -12.05 -2.78 3.19
CA PRO A 52 -11.71 -1.80 2.16
C PRO A 52 -11.50 -0.38 2.70
N THR A 53 -12.14 -0.04 3.82
CA THR A 53 -12.02 1.27 4.48
C THR A 53 -10.68 1.47 5.19
N ASP A 54 -9.99 0.38 5.52
CA ASP A 54 -8.66 0.46 6.15
C ASP A 54 -7.54 0.61 5.10
N ILE A 55 -7.84 0.47 3.81
CA ILE A 55 -6.87 0.57 2.71
C ILE A 55 -6.50 2.04 2.48
N PRO A 56 -5.22 2.42 2.66
CA PRO A 56 -4.76 3.77 2.40
C PRO A 56 -4.87 4.16 0.93
N ASP A 57 -5.07 5.45 0.66
CA ASP A 57 -5.24 5.94 -0.72
C ASP A 57 -4.04 5.64 -1.62
N TYR A 58 -2.82 5.65 -1.08
CA TYR A 58 -1.61 5.31 -1.84
C TYR A 58 -1.54 3.83 -2.27
N ARG A 59 -2.36 2.95 -1.66
CA ARG A 59 -2.43 1.53 -2.01
C ARG A 59 -3.54 1.25 -3.04
N ARG A 60 -4.39 2.23 -3.31
CA ARG A 60 -5.44 2.14 -4.34
C ARG A 60 -4.80 2.26 -5.72
N VAL A 61 -4.94 1.22 -6.52
CA VAL A 61 -4.38 1.20 -7.87
C VAL A 61 -5.50 1.48 -8.86
N ARG A 62 -5.35 2.52 -9.67
CA ARG A 62 -6.28 2.82 -10.76
C ARG A 62 -5.75 2.29 -12.08
N GLY A 63 -6.41 1.28 -12.61
CA GLY A 63 -6.17 0.74 -13.95
C GLY A 63 -6.78 1.62 -15.05
N LYS A 64 -6.29 1.45 -16.27
CA LYS A 64 -6.95 1.95 -17.48
C LYS A 64 -7.63 0.79 -18.19
N LEU A 65 -8.89 0.96 -18.55
CA LEU A 65 -9.62 -0.05 -19.29
C LEU A 65 -9.31 0.03 -20.78
N TYR A 66 -9.10 -1.14 -21.36
CA TYR A 66 -8.96 -1.31 -22.80
C TYR A 66 -9.90 -2.41 -23.26
N TYR A 67 -10.46 -2.25 -24.45
CA TYR A 67 -11.18 -3.30 -25.14
C TYR A 67 -10.46 -3.64 -26.44
N PHE A 68 -10.66 -4.86 -26.92
CA PHE A 68 -10.07 -5.29 -28.18
C PHE A 68 -11.00 -4.95 -29.34
N HIS A 69 -10.54 -4.04 -30.21
CA HIS A 69 -11.22 -3.67 -31.46
C HIS A 69 -10.63 -4.46 -32.63
N ALA A 70 -11.48 -5.13 -33.42
CA ALA A 70 -11.05 -6.02 -34.50
C ALA A 70 -10.07 -5.39 -35.50
N TYR A 71 -10.21 -4.09 -35.77
CA TYR A 71 -9.35 -3.36 -36.72
C TYR A 71 -8.25 -2.51 -36.07
N HIS A 72 -8.35 -2.19 -34.77
CA HIS A 72 -7.47 -1.22 -34.11
C HIS A 72 -6.70 -1.79 -32.92
N GLY A 73 -6.88 -3.08 -32.61
CA GLY A 73 -6.25 -3.71 -31.46
C GLY A 73 -6.80 -3.16 -30.15
N TRP A 74 -5.95 -3.00 -29.14
CA TRP A 74 -6.35 -2.48 -27.83
C TRP A 74 -6.67 -0.99 -27.90
N TYR A 75 -7.95 -0.66 -27.70
CA TYR A 75 -8.45 0.71 -27.69
C TYR A 75 -8.91 1.10 -26.29
N PRO A 76 -8.58 2.31 -25.78
CA PRO A 76 -8.98 2.73 -24.45
C PRO A 76 -10.51 2.86 -24.36
N LEU A 77 -11.09 2.26 -23.33
CA LEU A 77 -12.52 2.37 -23.06
C LEU A 77 -12.76 3.61 -22.20
N GLY A 78 -13.33 4.66 -22.79
CA GLY A 78 -13.85 5.81 -22.04
C GLY A 78 -15.24 5.48 -21.50
N ILE A 79 -15.44 5.62 -20.19
CA ILE A 79 -16.75 5.47 -19.56
C ILE A 79 -17.20 6.84 -19.10
N GLU A 80 -18.35 7.30 -19.60
CA GLU A 80 -18.89 8.62 -19.25
C GLU A 80 -19.32 8.70 -17.77
N ASN A 81 -19.73 7.58 -17.19
CA ASN A 81 -20.10 7.49 -15.78
C ASN A 81 -18.86 7.31 -14.89
N ALA A 82 -18.41 8.40 -14.26
CA ALA A 82 -17.25 8.42 -13.37
C ALA A 82 -17.38 7.49 -12.14
N GLU A 83 -18.60 7.27 -11.62
CA GLU A 83 -18.79 6.38 -10.47
C GLU A 83 -18.61 4.91 -10.88
N LEU A 84 -19.12 4.55 -12.05
CA LEU A 84 -18.93 3.23 -12.64
C LEU A 84 -17.47 3.00 -12.99
N GLU A 85 -16.82 3.98 -13.63
CA GLU A 85 -15.40 3.92 -13.99
C GLU A 85 -14.52 3.69 -12.76
N ASN A 86 -14.76 4.42 -11.66
CA ASN A 86 -13.98 4.27 -10.44
C ASN A 86 -14.18 2.88 -9.79
N LYS A 87 -15.39 2.30 -9.81
CA LYS A 87 -15.67 0.98 -9.23
C LYS A 87 -14.94 -0.16 -9.92
N ILE A 88 -14.69 -0.03 -11.22
CA ILE A 88 -14.10 -1.09 -12.05
C ILE A 88 -12.61 -0.86 -12.33
N THR A 89 -12.13 0.38 -12.23
CA THR A 89 -10.71 0.73 -12.43
C THR A 89 -9.91 0.71 -11.14
N THR A 90 -10.56 0.90 -9.98
CA THR A 90 -9.86 0.94 -8.69
C THR A 90 -9.81 -0.44 -8.06
N LEU A 91 -8.61 -0.92 -7.75
CA LEU A 91 -8.33 -2.08 -6.90
C LEU A 91 -7.82 -1.63 -5.53
#